data_AF-A0A9X0DKP3-F1
#
_entry.id   AF-A0A9X0DKP3-F1
#
_cell.length_a   1.000
_cell.length_b   1.000
_cell.length_c   1.000
_cell.angle_alpha   90.00
_cell.angle_beta   90.00
_cell.angle_gamma   90.00
#
_symmetry.space_group_name_H-M   'P 1'
#
loop_
_entity.id
_entity.type
_entity.pdbx_description
1 polymer ?
#
loop_
_entity_poly.entity_id
_entity_poly.type
_entity_poly.pdbx_seq_one_letter_code
_entity_poly.pdbx_strand_id
1 'polypeptide(L)'
;MVSSSFSDMMESPYHPDHIFGDEDTWYDAPAGLPEQEIEEYFDALEEQDVLFGLSRNKYVINPKQNYYPVLPTVTLHNEIVVFVTAENFRSDAAEYIHLKRLSDQLVDLQEDHERGINMEDRMIDTLVKKLSAVKETLYELDNVYTGSDCKRKRDLIVDKINACSKTKERLEREYIDTMSMLAKEAEAIRAKWTKERNDRGAQLALQQQRAQKLDTQSRLDGALKREAQLEGRMDGLKADNYWLEIRMEKFEAGYKNLRRLQNGTLGEYNERLDRVIEQRDRQRYRAQKFKSHLKVHRDAIILERRHRDQIRNTSDAYLRELHEEKSRVRELEVEVNQQASRMQQQARWINELETRGMRGEVFNRERGIWETSRATHKRRLKECDEVDRCTEEREVKRRRLH
;
A
#
# COMPACT_ATOMS: atom_id res chain seq x y z
N MET A 1 58.02 66.05 19.64
CA MET A 1 57.22 65.57 18.49
C MET A 1 57.10 64.07 18.66
N VAL A 2 55.90 63.59 18.96
CA VAL A 2 55.59 62.17 19.17
C VAL A 2 55.22 61.60 17.81
N SER A 3 56.09 60.79 17.22
CA SER A 3 55.80 60.09 15.97
C SER A 3 55.02 58.82 16.25
N SER A 4 53.76 58.86 15.82
CA SER A 4 52.84 57.79 15.42
C SER A 4 53.27 56.32 15.64
N SER A 5 52.46 55.63 16.43
CA SER A 5 52.41 54.19 16.73
C SER A 5 51.89 53.30 15.58
N PHE A 6 51.90 53.79 14.34
CA PHE A 6 51.39 53.05 13.17
C PHE A 6 52.49 52.35 12.38
N SER A 7 53.74 52.85 12.44
CA SER A 7 54.89 52.19 11.79
C SER A 7 55.37 50.94 12.55
N ASP A 8 55.30 50.93 13.88
CA ASP A 8 55.68 49.76 14.70
C ASP A 8 54.70 48.58 14.57
N MET A 9 53.47 48.80 14.08
CA MET A 9 52.51 47.72 13.84
C MET A 9 52.77 46.95 12.53
N MET A 10 53.55 47.51 11.61
CA MET A 10 53.94 46.89 10.34
C MET A 10 55.21 46.04 10.46
N GLU A 11 55.93 46.12 11.58
CA GLU A 11 57.09 45.27 11.89
C GLU A 11 56.71 44.05 12.76
N SER A 12 55.42 43.89 13.08
CA SER A 12 54.94 42.69 13.76
C SER A 12 55.01 41.49 12.81
N PRO A 13 55.71 40.40 13.18
CA PRO A 13 55.76 39.16 12.38
C PRO A 13 54.39 38.49 12.17
N TYR A 14 53.34 39.01 12.81
CA TYR A 14 51.98 38.45 12.83
C TYR A 14 50.97 39.32 12.06
N HIS A 15 51.41 40.20 11.14
CA HIS A 15 50.47 41.01 10.34
C HIS A 15 49.69 40.12 9.34
N PRO A 16 48.34 40.18 9.30
CA PRO A 16 47.51 39.27 8.51
C PRO A 16 47.76 39.34 6.99
N ASP A 17 48.29 40.45 6.48
CA ASP A 17 48.59 40.61 5.05
C ASP A 17 49.91 39.92 4.62
N HIS A 18 50.73 39.42 5.56
CA HIS A 18 51.87 38.54 5.25
C HIS A 18 51.45 37.07 5.08
N ILE A 19 50.17 36.73 5.32
CA ILE A 19 49.63 35.36 5.27
C ILE A 19 49.02 35.04 3.88
N PHE A 20 48.81 36.05 3.02
CA PHE A 20 48.25 35.86 1.68
C PHE A 20 49.24 36.27 0.58
N GLY A 21 50.34 35.52 0.52
CA GLY A 21 51.30 35.52 -0.59
C GLY A 21 51.13 34.33 -1.52
N ASP A 22 51.54 34.54 -2.76
CA ASP A 22 51.37 33.80 -4.01
C ASP A 22 51.64 32.27 -3.91
N GLU A 23 50.99 31.49 -4.78
CA GLU A 23 50.93 30.00 -4.78
C GLU A 23 52.29 29.26 -4.73
N ASP A 24 53.42 29.93 -4.97
CA ASP A 24 54.77 29.35 -4.94
C ASP A 24 55.50 29.52 -3.58
N THR A 25 54.90 30.19 -2.60
CA THR A 25 55.51 30.46 -1.27
C THR A 25 55.09 29.48 -0.16
N TRP A 26 54.34 28.43 -0.50
CA TRP A 26 53.58 27.62 0.47
C TRP A 26 54.40 26.68 1.39
N TYR A 27 55.72 26.59 1.22
CA TYR A 27 56.54 25.58 1.93
C TYR A 27 57.89 26.09 2.47
N ASP A 28 58.13 27.40 2.54
CA ASP A 28 59.28 27.89 3.30
C ASP A 28 58.88 28.07 4.76
N ALA A 29 59.46 27.23 5.63
CA ALA A 29 59.39 27.44 7.07
C ALA A 29 59.79 28.90 7.39
N PRO A 30 59.12 29.59 8.31
CA PRO A 30 59.41 31.00 8.60
C PRO A 30 60.92 31.19 8.81
N ALA A 31 61.55 31.96 7.91
CA ALA A 31 62.99 32.09 7.88
C ALA A 31 63.50 32.65 9.22
N GLY A 32 64.33 31.88 9.93
CA GLY A 32 64.94 32.28 11.20
C GLY A 32 64.43 31.55 12.46
N LEU A 33 63.49 30.61 12.33
CA LEU A 33 63.11 29.74 13.44
C LEU A 33 64.21 28.68 13.72
N PRO A 34 64.50 28.35 14.99
CA PRO A 34 65.29 27.17 15.35
C PRO A 34 64.71 25.90 14.73
N GLU A 35 65.54 24.90 14.38
CA GLU A 35 65.08 23.63 13.77
C GLU A 35 63.91 22.97 14.51
N GLN A 36 63.86 23.10 15.84
CA GLN A 36 62.78 22.57 16.68
C GLN A 36 61.43 23.27 16.44
N GLU A 37 61.43 24.59 16.23
CA GLU A 37 60.21 25.38 15.98
C GLU A 37 59.71 25.20 14.54
N ILE A 38 60.61 24.89 13.60
CA ILE A 38 60.27 24.50 12.22
C ILE A 38 59.55 23.14 12.20
N GLU A 39 60.04 22.17 12.98
CA GLU A 39 59.42 20.83 13.09
C GLU A 39 58.02 20.91 13.72
N GLU A 40 57.84 21.74 14.77
CA GLU A 40 56.52 22.00 15.38
C GLU A 40 55.54 22.68 14.42
N TYR A 41 56.01 23.59 13.55
CA TYR A 41 55.17 24.26 12.55
C TYR A 41 54.61 23.28 11.51
N PHE A 42 55.45 22.40 10.96
CA PHE A 42 54.99 21.39 10.00
C PHE A 42 54.12 20.30 10.66
N ASP A 43 54.39 19.94 11.92
CA ASP A 43 53.54 19.02 12.67
C ASP A 43 52.13 19.60 12.91
N ALA A 44 52.02 20.90 13.17
CA ALA A 44 50.75 21.60 13.32
C ALA A 44 49.95 21.69 12.01
N LEU A 45 50.63 21.95 10.88
CA LEU A 45 50.03 21.93 9.55
C LEU A 45 49.52 20.53 9.18
N GLU A 46 50.31 19.50 9.44
CA GLU A 46 49.92 18.11 9.18
C GLU A 46 48.74 17.67 10.06
N GLU A 47 48.67 18.16 11.30
CA GLU A 47 47.52 17.95 12.18
C GLU A 47 46.24 18.60 11.64
N GLN A 48 46.35 19.80 11.06
CA GLN A 48 45.24 20.50 10.44
C GLN A 48 44.70 19.76 9.19
N ASP A 49 45.59 19.23 8.35
CA ASP A 49 45.22 18.46 7.14
C ASP A 49 44.56 17.11 7.48
N VAL A 50 45.05 16.41 8.50
CA VAL A 50 44.46 15.16 8.99
C VAL A 50 43.03 15.40 9.49
N LEU A 51 42.82 16.46 10.29
CA LEU A 51 41.50 16.83 10.80
C LEU A 51 40.57 17.27 9.68
N PHE A 52 41.08 18.01 8.69
CA PHE A 52 40.32 18.41 7.53
C PHE A 52 39.88 17.21 6.69
N GLY A 53 40.76 16.23 6.46
CA GLY A 53 40.44 14.98 5.77
C GLY A 53 39.36 14.15 6.47
N LEU A 54 39.43 14.04 7.80
CA LEU A 54 38.39 13.38 8.61
C LEU A 54 37.05 14.13 8.56
N SER A 55 37.09 15.47 8.55
CA SER A 55 35.92 16.33 8.41
C SER A 55 35.32 16.39 7.00
N ARG A 56 35.95 15.72 6.01
CA ARG A 56 35.41 15.51 4.66
C ARG A 56 34.95 14.07 4.40
N ASN A 57 35.22 13.14 5.32
CA ASN A 57 34.79 11.76 5.22
C ASN A 57 33.32 11.59 5.64
N LYS A 58 32.46 11.21 4.67
CA LYS A 58 31.01 11.01 4.87
C LYS A 58 30.64 10.06 6.03
N TYR A 59 31.53 9.15 6.40
CA TYR A 59 31.31 8.18 7.48
C TYR A 59 31.74 8.67 8.87
N VAL A 60 32.50 9.76 8.94
CA VAL A 60 33.13 10.29 10.17
C VAL A 60 32.53 11.64 10.59
N ILE A 61 32.08 12.46 9.63
CA ILE A 61 31.58 13.82 9.87
C ILE A 61 30.36 13.87 10.80
N ASN A 62 29.54 12.83 10.83
CA ASN A 62 28.24 12.91 11.49
C ASN A 62 27.79 11.61 12.18
N PRO A 63 28.48 11.16 13.25
CA PRO A 63 28.05 9.98 14.02
C PRO A 63 26.70 10.20 14.72
N LYS A 64 26.26 11.45 14.90
CA LYS A 64 24.99 11.81 15.56
C LYS A 64 23.78 11.89 14.62
N GLN A 65 23.99 11.88 13.30
CA GLN A 65 22.88 11.97 12.36
C GLN A 65 22.24 10.62 12.06
N ASN A 66 22.75 9.51 12.63
CA ASN A 66 22.38 8.15 12.26
C ASN A 66 22.29 8.04 10.74
N TYR A 67 23.43 7.88 10.05
CA TYR A 67 23.41 7.68 8.61
C TYR A 67 22.63 6.38 8.30
N TYR A 68 21.32 6.53 8.14
CA TYR A 68 20.41 5.55 7.64
C TYR A 68 20.21 5.94 6.18
N PRO A 69 20.89 5.30 5.22
CA PRO A 69 20.46 5.44 3.82
C PRO A 69 18.97 5.09 3.80
N VAL A 70 18.12 5.87 3.14
CA VAL A 70 16.68 5.55 3.02
C VAL A 70 16.57 4.08 2.56
N LEU A 71 16.08 3.22 3.46
CA LEU A 71 16.30 1.78 3.36
C LEU A 71 15.33 1.19 2.33
N PRO A 72 15.80 0.79 1.14
CA PRO A 72 14.91 0.31 0.09
C PRO A 72 14.23 -1.02 0.44
N THR A 73 14.77 -1.74 1.43
CA THR A 73 14.23 -2.99 2.01
C THR A 73 12.83 -2.80 2.59
N VAL A 74 12.57 -1.71 3.32
CA VAL A 74 11.25 -1.41 3.91
C VAL A 74 10.23 -1.15 2.81
N THR A 75 10.63 -0.39 1.79
CA THR A 75 9.78 -0.12 0.62
C THR A 75 9.42 -1.42 -0.10
N LEU A 76 10.42 -2.24 -0.43
CA LEU A 76 10.21 -3.51 -1.12
C LEU A 76 9.37 -4.49 -0.29
N HIS A 77 9.62 -4.56 1.02
CA HIS A 77 8.82 -5.36 1.94
C HIS A 77 7.34 -4.93 1.90
N ASN A 78 7.07 -3.63 2.01
CA ASN A 78 5.71 -3.10 1.93
C ASN A 78 5.05 -3.40 0.58
N GLU A 79 5.78 -3.27 -0.53
CA GLU A 79 5.24 -3.63 -1.84
C GLU A 79 4.90 -5.12 -1.94
N ILE A 80 5.74 -6.00 -1.38
CA ILE A 80 5.45 -7.44 -1.33
C ILE A 80 4.18 -7.69 -0.54
N VAL A 81 4.02 -7.08 0.63
CA VAL A 81 2.82 -7.21 1.46
C VAL A 81 1.57 -6.71 0.74
N VAL A 82 1.65 -5.55 0.07
CA VAL A 82 0.55 -4.99 -0.72
C VAL A 82 0.19 -5.93 -1.87
N PHE A 83 1.18 -6.43 -2.61
CA PHE A 83 0.95 -7.37 -3.71
C PHE A 83 0.27 -8.67 -3.23
N VAL A 84 0.77 -9.23 -2.13
CA VAL A 84 0.21 -10.45 -1.52
C VAL A 84 -1.25 -10.26 -1.13
N THR A 85 -1.56 -9.10 -0.55
CA THR A 85 -2.91 -8.75 -0.09
C THR A 85 -3.85 -8.49 -1.27
N ALA A 86 -3.41 -7.72 -2.27
CA ALA A 86 -4.22 -7.39 -3.45
C ALA A 86 -4.59 -8.62 -4.28
N GLU A 87 -3.66 -9.57 -4.43
CA GLU A 87 -3.87 -10.79 -5.19
C GLU A 87 -4.56 -11.90 -4.40
N ASN A 88 -4.85 -11.69 -3.10
CA ASN A 88 -5.49 -12.65 -2.20
C ASN A 88 -4.80 -14.03 -2.24
N PHE A 89 -3.47 -14.05 -2.14
CA PHE A 89 -2.73 -15.29 -2.13
C PHE A 89 -3.15 -16.18 -0.96
N ARG A 90 -3.27 -17.48 -1.22
CA ARG A 90 -3.46 -18.47 -0.16
C ARG A 90 -2.13 -18.75 0.53
N SER A 91 -2.19 -19.06 1.82
CA SER A 91 -1.01 -19.33 2.65
C SER A 91 -0.18 -20.53 2.19
N ASP A 92 -0.78 -21.45 1.42
CA ASP A 92 -0.15 -22.65 0.86
C ASP A 92 0.36 -22.46 -0.57
N ALA A 93 0.10 -21.30 -1.21
CA ALA A 93 0.60 -21.02 -2.55
C ALA A 93 2.13 -20.95 -2.57
N ALA A 94 2.77 -21.57 -3.56
CA ALA A 94 4.21 -21.59 -3.68
C ALA A 94 4.80 -20.17 -3.79
N GLU A 95 4.11 -19.29 -4.52
CA GLU A 95 4.45 -17.88 -4.70
C GLU A 95 4.36 -17.11 -3.38
N TYR A 96 3.33 -17.38 -2.56
CA TYR A 96 3.19 -16.77 -1.24
C TYR A 96 4.33 -17.17 -0.32
N ILE A 97 4.65 -18.46 -0.26
CA ILE A 97 5.75 -18.99 0.56
C ILE A 97 7.08 -18.34 0.12
N HIS A 98 7.30 -18.19 -1.18
CA HIS A 98 8.51 -17.57 -1.71
C HIS A 98 8.59 -16.08 -1.37
N LEU A 99 7.52 -15.31 -1.60
CA LEU A 99 7.46 -13.89 -1.25
C LEU A 99 7.58 -13.64 0.25
N LYS A 100 7.07 -14.55 1.08
CA LYS A 100 7.24 -14.49 2.53
C LYS A 100 8.71 -14.71 2.93
N ARG A 101 9.38 -15.70 2.35
CA ARG A 101 10.82 -15.91 2.56
C ARG A 101 11.65 -14.69 2.14
N LEU A 102 11.33 -14.07 1.01
CA LEU A 102 11.97 -12.82 0.59
C LEU A 102 11.73 -11.70 1.59
N SER A 103 10.51 -11.59 2.12
CA SER A 103 10.16 -10.59 3.13
C SER A 103 10.96 -10.78 4.42
N ASP A 104 11.13 -12.03 4.88
CA ASP A 104 11.94 -12.37 6.04
C ASP A 104 13.43 -12.04 5.78
N GLN A 105 13.96 -12.39 4.60
CA GLN A 105 15.33 -12.05 4.19
C GLN A 105 15.59 -10.54 4.13
N LEU A 106 14.60 -9.74 3.72
CA LEU A 106 14.72 -8.28 3.73
C LEU A 106 14.79 -7.72 5.14
N VAL A 107 14.08 -8.32 6.10
CA VAL A 107 14.16 -7.95 7.52
C VAL A 107 15.53 -8.32 8.09
N ASP A 108 16.01 -9.55 7.84
CA ASP A 108 17.32 -10.00 8.31
C ASP A 108 18.45 -9.13 7.73
N LEU A 109 18.40 -8.84 6.42
CA LEU A 109 19.37 -7.98 5.75
C LEU A 109 19.40 -6.57 6.36
N GLN A 110 18.22 -6.05 6.72
CA GLN A 110 18.08 -4.76 7.36
C GLN A 110 18.73 -4.74 8.74
N GLU A 111 18.39 -5.72 9.58
CA GLU A 111 18.92 -5.83 10.94
C GLU A 111 20.45 -6.05 10.94
N ASP A 112 20.97 -6.87 10.03
CA ASP A 112 22.39 -7.13 9.88
C ASP A 112 23.16 -5.88 9.45
N HIS A 113 22.65 -5.15 8.46
CA HIS A 113 23.28 -3.92 8.00
C HIS A 113 23.30 -2.86 9.11
N GLU A 114 22.18 -2.65 9.80
CA GLU A 114 22.10 -1.70 10.92
C GLU A 114 23.05 -2.08 12.06
N ARG A 115 23.11 -3.37 12.42
CA ARG A 115 24.04 -3.83 13.47
C ARG A 115 25.50 -3.58 13.07
N GLY A 116 25.86 -3.87 11.82
CA GLY A 116 27.21 -3.65 11.28
C GLY A 116 27.61 -2.18 11.29
N ILE A 117 26.75 -1.30 10.76
CA ILE A 117 26.99 0.15 10.73
C ILE A 117 27.11 0.73 12.15
N ASN A 118 26.19 0.35 13.05
CA ASN A 118 26.22 0.80 14.45
C ASN A 118 27.49 0.37 15.21
N MET A 119 28.02 -0.81 14.92
CA MET A 119 29.26 -1.30 15.52
C MET A 119 30.46 -0.44 15.09
N GLU A 120 30.56 -0.15 13.79
CA GLU A 120 31.61 0.71 13.25
C GLU A 120 31.47 2.16 13.75
N ASP A 121 30.24 2.69 13.85
CA ASP A 121 29.99 4.04 14.37
C ASP A 121 30.44 4.20 15.82
N ARG A 122 30.18 3.21 16.68
CA ARG A 122 30.69 3.21 18.07
C ARG A 122 32.21 3.16 18.12
N MET A 123 32.84 2.42 17.21
CA MET A 123 34.28 2.33 17.11
C MET A 123 34.89 3.66 16.65
N ILE A 124 34.32 4.29 15.62
CA ILE A 124 34.71 5.61 15.13
C ILE A 124 34.55 6.66 16.24
N ASP A 125 33.42 6.71 16.94
CA ASP A 125 33.21 7.66 18.06
C ASP A 125 34.27 7.50 19.17
N THR A 126 34.62 6.26 19.50
CA THR A 126 35.67 5.97 20.48
C THR A 126 37.05 6.40 19.98
N LEU A 127 37.35 6.18 18.70
CA LEU A 127 38.63 6.56 18.09
C LEU A 127 38.75 8.09 17.94
N VAL A 128 37.68 8.78 17.55
CA VAL A 128 37.62 10.24 17.47
C VAL A 128 37.83 10.86 18.86
N LYS A 129 37.19 10.32 19.92
CA LYS A 129 37.46 10.76 21.30
C LYS A 129 38.92 10.58 21.72
N LYS A 130 39.54 9.46 21.33
CA LYS A 130 40.98 9.23 21.57
C LYS A 130 41.86 10.21 20.79
N LEU A 131 41.49 10.53 19.55
CA LEU A 131 42.19 11.52 18.73
C LEU A 131 42.10 12.91 19.38
N SER A 132 40.92 13.31 19.87
CA SER A 132 40.73 14.55 20.63
C SER A 132 41.57 14.56 21.92
N ALA A 133 41.64 13.45 22.65
CA ALA A 133 42.47 13.37 23.85
C ALA A 133 43.97 13.50 23.54
N VAL A 134 44.46 12.88 22.46
CA VAL A 134 45.87 13.03 22.01
C VAL A 134 46.18 14.49 21.67
N LYS A 135 45.21 15.21 21.10
CA LYS A 135 45.30 16.65 20.83
C LYS A 135 45.31 17.50 22.09
N GLU A 136 44.48 17.16 23.09
CA GLU A 136 44.38 17.91 24.35
C GLU A 136 45.58 17.68 25.28
N THR A 137 46.28 16.55 25.18
CA THR A 137 47.50 16.22 25.96
C THR A 137 48.75 17.00 25.56
N LEU A 138 48.60 18.21 25.01
CA LEU A 138 49.73 19.10 24.72
C LEU A 138 50.35 19.60 26.05
N TYR A 139 51.59 19.14 26.30
CA TYR A 139 52.54 19.68 27.28
C TYR A 139 52.12 19.62 28.77
N GLU A 140 52.02 18.41 29.34
CA GLU A 140 52.33 18.25 30.77
C GLU A 140 53.85 18.30 30.94
N LEU A 141 54.37 19.33 31.63
CA LEU A 141 55.81 19.56 31.89
C LEU A 141 56.57 18.35 32.48
N ASP A 142 55.85 17.38 33.07
CA ASP A 142 56.41 16.18 33.71
C ASP A 142 56.41 14.94 32.81
N ASN A 143 55.80 14.99 31.61
CA ASN A 143 55.79 13.89 30.64
C ASN A 143 56.54 14.34 29.38
N VAL A 144 57.82 13.96 29.27
CA VAL A 144 58.63 14.13 28.05
C VAL A 144 58.10 13.20 26.96
N TYR A 145 56.95 13.54 26.38
CA TYR A 145 56.46 12.96 25.14
C TYR A 145 57.05 13.78 24.00
N THR A 146 57.98 13.21 23.24
CA THR A 146 58.49 13.85 22.02
C THR A 146 57.35 14.00 21.00
N GLY A 147 57.29 15.12 20.28
CA GLY A 147 56.25 15.37 19.25
C GLY A 147 56.06 14.21 18.27
N SER A 148 57.14 13.48 17.99
CA SER A 148 57.16 12.24 17.20
C SER A 148 56.27 11.10 17.74
N ASP A 149 56.13 10.95 19.07
CA ASP A 149 55.28 9.91 19.66
C ASP A 149 53.79 10.29 19.65
N CYS A 150 53.47 11.58 19.79
CA CYS A 150 52.11 12.10 19.58
C CYS A 150 51.67 11.92 18.13
N LYS A 151 52.54 12.26 17.18
CA LYS A 151 52.36 12.05 15.74
C LYS A 151 52.10 10.58 15.41
N ARG A 152 52.96 9.67 15.88
CA ARG A 152 52.79 8.22 15.68
C ARG A 152 51.48 7.68 16.24
N LYS A 153 51.03 8.16 17.40
CA LYS A 153 49.74 7.77 17.99
C LYS A 153 48.55 8.32 17.19
N ARG A 154 48.63 9.57 16.75
CA ARG A 154 47.64 10.23 15.90
C ARG A 154 47.45 9.43 14.61
N ASP A 155 48.53 9.15 13.88
CA ASP A 155 48.48 8.45 12.60
C ASP A 155 47.90 7.04 12.76
N LEU A 156 48.27 6.33 13.83
CA LEU A 156 47.70 5.02 14.15
C LEU A 156 46.18 5.08 14.41
N ILE A 157 45.69 6.14 15.05
CA ILE A 157 44.25 6.34 15.29
C ILE A 157 43.54 6.67 13.97
N VAL A 158 44.14 7.52 13.14
CA VAL A 158 43.62 7.91 11.82
C VAL A 158 43.51 6.70 10.89
N ASP A 159 44.54 5.85 10.84
CA ASP A 159 44.53 4.60 10.07
C ASP A 159 43.39 3.68 10.49
N LYS A 160 43.12 3.59 11.79
CA LYS A 160 41.99 2.80 12.31
C LYS A 160 40.63 3.40 11.92
N ILE A 161 40.49 4.72 11.96
CA ILE A 161 39.27 5.41 11.50
C ILE A 161 39.05 5.20 9.99
N ASN A 162 40.13 5.26 9.20
CA ASN A 162 40.09 4.97 7.77
C ASN A 162 39.72 3.49 7.49
N ALA A 163 40.20 2.55 8.30
CA ALA A 163 39.82 1.15 8.21
C ALA A 163 38.32 0.94 8.51
N CYS A 164 37.78 1.55 9.58
CA CYS A 164 36.33 1.54 9.87
C CYS A 164 35.51 2.10 8.70
N SER A 165 35.97 3.21 8.12
CA SER A 165 35.30 3.86 6.99
C SER A 165 35.22 2.94 5.76
N LYS A 166 36.31 2.21 5.46
CA LYS A 166 36.33 1.19 4.39
C LYS A 166 35.39 0.02 4.69
N THR A 167 35.29 -0.41 5.95
CA THR A 167 34.34 -1.45 6.34
C THR A 167 32.90 -0.99 6.15
N LYS A 168 32.55 0.23 6.54
CA LYS A 168 31.21 0.81 6.31
C LYS A 168 30.88 0.88 4.82
N GLU A 169 31.82 1.33 3.99
CA GLU A 169 31.63 1.37 2.54
C GLU A 169 31.41 -0.02 1.92
N ARG A 170 32.10 -1.04 2.44
CA ARG A 170 31.87 -2.43 2.02
C ARG A 170 30.46 -2.89 2.43
N LEU A 171 30.05 -2.65 3.67
CA LEU A 171 28.72 -3.02 4.17
C LEU A 171 27.60 -2.34 3.38
N GLU A 172 27.75 -1.08 2.98
CA GLU A 172 26.78 -0.39 2.11
C GLU A 172 26.68 -1.02 0.72
N ARG A 173 27.83 -1.36 0.11
CA ARG A 173 27.83 -2.02 -1.21
C ARG A 173 27.18 -3.39 -1.16
N GLU A 174 27.56 -4.21 -0.19
CA GLU A 174 26.97 -5.55 0.00
C GLU A 174 25.46 -5.47 0.25
N TYR A 175 25.01 -4.49 1.04
CA TYR A 175 23.58 -4.25 1.27
C TYR A 175 22.83 -3.85 -0.01
N ILE A 176 23.37 -2.93 -0.81
CA ILE A 176 22.73 -2.49 -2.05
C ILE A 176 22.68 -3.64 -3.07
N ASP A 177 23.77 -4.41 -3.20
CA ASP A 177 23.85 -5.53 -4.13
C ASP A 177 22.85 -6.63 -3.78
N THR A 178 22.79 -7.02 -2.49
CA THR A 178 21.83 -8.02 -2.01
C THR A 178 20.38 -7.56 -2.14
N MET A 179 20.07 -6.30 -1.79
CA MET A 179 18.74 -5.73 -1.99
C MET A 179 18.34 -5.76 -3.47
N SER A 180 19.26 -5.39 -4.38
CA SER A 180 19.02 -5.43 -5.83
C SER A 180 18.74 -6.84 -6.34
N MET A 181 19.41 -7.87 -5.81
CA MET A 181 19.11 -9.26 -6.13
C MET A 181 17.70 -9.67 -5.65
N LEU A 182 17.37 -9.37 -4.38
CA LEU A 182 16.06 -9.68 -3.81
C LEU A 182 14.91 -8.95 -4.53
N ALA A 183 15.13 -7.71 -4.95
CA ALA A 183 14.18 -6.95 -5.76
C ALA A 183 13.89 -7.63 -7.10
N LYS A 184 14.92 -8.07 -7.82
CA LYS A 184 14.78 -8.81 -9.10
C LYS A 184 14.04 -10.13 -8.91
N GLU A 185 14.30 -10.84 -7.82
CA GLU A 185 13.58 -12.08 -7.51
C GLU A 185 12.09 -11.81 -7.24
N ALA A 186 11.77 -10.78 -6.45
CA ALA A 186 10.39 -10.37 -6.19
C ALA A 186 9.66 -9.98 -7.49
N GLU A 187 10.30 -9.21 -8.37
CA GLU A 187 9.77 -8.84 -9.68
C GLU A 187 9.53 -10.05 -10.59
N ALA A 188 10.46 -11.01 -10.62
CA ALA A 188 10.32 -12.23 -11.40
C ALA A 188 9.10 -13.06 -10.96
N ILE A 189 8.87 -13.15 -9.65
CA ILE A 189 7.69 -13.83 -9.09
C ILE A 189 6.41 -13.10 -9.50
N ARG A 190 6.36 -11.76 -9.35
CA ARG A 190 5.21 -10.93 -9.77
C ARG A 190 4.90 -11.11 -11.26
N ALA A 191 5.92 -11.06 -12.11
CA ALA A 191 5.78 -11.20 -13.55
C ALA A 191 5.26 -12.59 -13.94
N LYS A 192 5.80 -13.64 -13.32
CA LYS A 192 5.37 -15.03 -13.54
C LYS A 192 3.90 -15.21 -13.14
N TRP A 193 3.52 -14.74 -11.96
CA TRP A 193 2.13 -14.81 -11.48
C TRP A 193 1.16 -14.09 -12.41
N THR A 194 1.49 -12.85 -12.79
CA THR A 194 0.65 -12.03 -13.66
C THR A 194 0.44 -12.72 -15.01
N LYS A 195 1.49 -13.31 -15.57
CA LYS A 195 1.40 -14.08 -16.82
C LYS A 195 0.48 -15.29 -16.67
N GLU A 196 0.68 -16.12 -15.64
CA GLU A 196 -0.15 -17.30 -15.42
C GLU A 196 -1.62 -16.96 -15.16
N ARG A 197 -1.88 -15.87 -14.43
CA ARG A 197 -3.23 -15.37 -14.17
C ARG A 197 -3.91 -14.96 -15.48
N ASN A 198 -3.21 -14.21 -16.33
CA ASN A 198 -3.72 -13.78 -17.62
C ASN A 198 -3.97 -14.98 -18.55
N ASP A 199 -3.06 -15.95 -18.59
CA ASP A 199 -3.20 -17.15 -19.40
C ASP A 199 -4.42 -17.98 -18.95
N ARG A 200 -4.62 -18.15 -17.64
CA ARG A 200 -5.82 -18.81 -17.08
C ARG A 200 -7.10 -18.05 -17.42
N GLY A 201 -7.09 -16.72 -17.31
CA GLY A 201 -8.21 -15.86 -17.70
C GLY A 201 -8.58 -16.01 -19.17
N ALA A 202 -7.59 -16.01 -20.06
CA ALA A 202 -7.78 -16.21 -21.49
C ALA A 202 -8.34 -17.60 -21.81
N GLN A 203 -7.87 -18.65 -21.13
CA GLN A 203 -8.40 -20.00 -21.28
C GLN A 203 -9.87 -20.10 -20.84
N LEU A 204 -10.23 -19.50 -19.71
CA LEU A 204 -11.62 -19.48 -19.23
C LEU A 204 -12.54 -18.72 -20.19
N ALA A 205 -12.09 -17.59 -20.72
CA ALA A 205 -12.85 -16.83 -21.73
C ALA A 205 -13.09 -17.66 -23.01
N LEU A 206 -12.07 -18.37 -23.49
CA LEU A 206 -12.21 -19.28 -24.63
C LEU A 206 -13.18 -20.44 -24.34
N GLN A 207 -13.13 -21.02 -23.14
CA GLN A 207 -14.08 -22.07 -22.74
C GLN A 207 -15.51 -21.56 -22.68
N GLN A 208 -15.74 -20.37 -22.10
CA GLN A 208 -17.05 -19.74 -22.06
C GLN A 208 -17.59 -19.46 -23.47
N GLN A 209 -16.74 -18.94 -24.37
CA GLN A 209 -17.13 -18.68 -25.76
C GLN A 209 -17.52 -19.99 -26.49
N ARG A 210 -16.77 -21.08 -26.28
CA ARG A 210 -17.10 -22.40 -26.84
C ARG A 210 -18.43 -22.93 -26.28
N ALA A 211 -18.65 -22.81 -24.98
CA ALA A 211 -19.90 -23.23 -24.34
C ALA A 211 -21.10 -22.43 -24.86
N GLN A 212 -20.97 -21.10 -24.99
CA GLN A 212 -21.99 -20.24 -25.58
C GLN A 212 -22.29 -20.63 -27.03
N LYS A 213 -21.26 -20.91 -27.83
CA LYS A 213 -21.43 -21.36 -29.22
C LYS A 213 -22.17 -22.69 -29.31
N LEU A 214 -21.90 -23.64 -28.41
CA LEU A 214 -22.61 -24.91 -28.34
C LEU A 214 -24.08 -24.72 -27.92
N ASP A 215 -24.36 -23.85 -26.93
CA ASP A 215 -25.72 -23.53 -26.50
C ASP A 215 -26.53 -22.86 -27.63
N THR A 216 -25.94 -21.88 -28.33
CA THR A 216 -26.63 -21.23 -29.46
C THR A 216 -26.90 -22.21 -30.59
N GLN A 217 -25.97 -23.11 -30.89
CA GLN A 217 -26.17 -24.17 -31.90
C GLN A 217 -27.29 -25.13 -31.49
N SER A 218 -27.34 -25.56 -30.23
CA SER A 218 -28.42 -26.43 -29.73
C SER A 218 -29.79 -25.74 -29.79
N ARG A 219 -29.87 -24.44 -29.49
CA ARG A 219 -31.10 -23.65 -29.61
C ARG A 219 -31.56 -23.53 -31.06
N LEU A 220 -30.64 -23.30 -31.99
CA LEU A 220 -30.93 -23.25 -33.43
C LEU A 220 -31.46 -24.60 -33.94
N ASP A 221 -30.80 -25.70 -33.60
CA ASP A 221 -31.27 -27.05 -33.97
C ASP A 221 -32.68 -27.34 -33.39
N GLY A 222 -32.93 -26.91 -32.16
CA GLY A 222 -34.24 -27.02 -31.53
C GLY A 222 -35.31 -26.17 -32.23
N ALA A 223 -34.96 -24.97 -32.69
CA ALA A 223 -35.86 -24.10 -33.45
C ALA A 223 -36.19 -24.71 -34.83
N LEU A 224 -35.18 -25.16 -35.57
CA LEU A 224 -35.35 -25.81 -36.87
C LEU A 224 -36.22 -27.07 -36.78
N LYS A 225 -36.04 -27.90 -35.74
CA LYS A 225 -36.92 -29.07 -35.50
C LYS A 225 -38.36 -28.68 -35.25
N ARG A 226 -38.62 -27.60 -34.50
CA ARG A 226 -39.99 -27.10 -34.26
C ARG A 226 -40.60 -26.53 -35.53
N GLU A 227 -39.82 -25.82 -36.34
CA GLU A 227 -40.26 -25.31 -37.63
C GLU A 227 -40.70 -26.45 -38.56
N ALA A 228 -39.87 -27.47 -38.74
CA ALA A 228 -40.21 -28.65 -39.54
C ALA A 228 -41.48 -29.38 -39.02
N GLN A 229 -41.68 -29.46 -37.71
CA GLN A 229 -42.91 -30.02 -37.12
C GLN A 229 -44.14 -29.16 -37.44
N LEU A 230 -44.00 -27.84 -37.41
CA LEU A 230 -45.10 -26.91 -37.73
C LEU A 230 -45.44 -26.96 -39.22
N GLU A 231 -44.45 -27.03 -40.10
CA GLU A 231 -44.67 -27.23 -41.54
C GLU A 231 -45.43 -28.52 -41.81
N GLY A 232 -44.99 -29.65 -41.25
CA GLY A 232 -45.71 -30.92 -41.40
C GLY A 232 -47.15 -30.88 -40.89
N ARG A 233 -47.41 -30.15 -39.79
CA ARG A 233 -48.79 -29.94 -39.29
C ARG A 233 -49.61 -29.04 -40.21
N MET A 234 -49.01 -27.99 -40.79
CA MET A 234 -49.69 -27.14 -41.76
C MET A 234 -50.10 -27.93 -43.00
N ASP A 235 -49.24 -28.82 -43.50
CA ASP A 235 -49.56 -29.64 -44.67
C ASP A 235 -50.71 -30.62 -44.38
N GLY A 236 -50.73 -31.22 -43.18
CA GLY A 236 -51.88 -32.00 -42.71
C GLY A 236 -53.18 -31.17 -42.68
N LEU A 237 -53.12 -29.95 -42.13
CA LEU A 237 -54.29 -29.05 -42.10
C LEU A 237 -54.76 -28.61 -43.48
N LYS A 238 -53.84 -28.39 -44.44
CA LYS A 238 -54.19 -28.10 -45.84
C LYS A 238 -54.94 -29.28 -46.47
N ALA A 239 -54.48 -30.51 -46.24
CA ALA A 239 -55.15 -31.70 -46.73
C ALA A 239 -56.55 -31.85 -46.13
N ASP A 240 -56.71 -31.61 -44.82
CA ASP A 240 -58.00 -31.64 -44.15
C ASP A 240 -58.96 -30.58 -44.72
N ASN A 241 -58.47 -29.35 -44.96
CA ASN A 241 -59.27 -28.28 -45.56
C ASN A 241 -59.75 -28.67 -46.96
N TYR A 242 -58.88 -29.23 -47.79
CA TYR A 242 -59.25 -29.71 -49.13
C TYR A 242 -60.37 -30.76 -49.07
N TRP A 243 -60.28 -31.72 -48.14
CA TRP A 243 -61.35 -32.71 -47.93
C TRP A 243 -62.66 -32.09 -47.45
N LEU A 244 -62.60 -31.09 -46.58
CA LEU A 244 -63.78 -30.36 -46.12
C LEU A 244 -64.43 -29.58 -47.26
N GLU A 245 -63.67 -28.92 -48.12
CA GLU A 245 -64.18 -28.22 -49.30
C GLU A 245 -64.96 -29.16 -50.23
N ILE A 246 -64.38 -30.31 -50.61
CA ILE A 246 -65.07 -31.34 -51.40
C ILE A 246 -66.38 -31.78 -50.74
N ARG A 247 -66.35 -31.96 -49.41
CA ARG A 247 -67.52 -32.41 -48.67
C ARG A 247 -68.60 -31.32 -48.63
N MET A 248 -68.22 -30.05 -48.47
CA MET A 248 -69.14 -28.93 -48.54
C MET A 248 -69.77 -28.80 -49.93
N GLU A 249 -69.01 -28.92 -51.02
CA GLU A 249 -69.56 -28.90 -52.38
C GLU A 249 -70.61 -29.99 -52.59
N LYS A 250 -70.37 -31.21 -52.08
CA LYS A 250 -71.35 -32.30 -52.11
C LYS A 250 -72.63 -31.94 -51.34
N PHE A 251 -72.49 -31.35 -50.16
CA PHE A 251 -73.64 -30.91 -49.37
C PHE A 251 -74.40 -29.76 -50.05
N GLU A 252 -73.71 -28.79 -50.65
CA GLU A 252 -74.35 -27.71 -51.41
C GLU A 252 -75.09 -28.23 -52.63
N ALA A 253 -74.52 -29.19 -53.37
CA ALA A 253 -75.20 -29.84 -54.49
C ALA A 253 -76.45 -30.61 -54.01
N GLY A 254 -76.33 -31.35 -52.91
CA GLY A 254 -77.46 -32.03 -52.27
C GLY A 254 -78.55 -31.06 -51.81
N TYR A 255 -78.15 -29.94 -51.20
CA TYR A 255 -79.05 -28.88 -50.75
C TYR A 255 -79.77 -28.21 -51.94
N LYS A 256 -79.05 -27.89 -53.03
CA LYS A 256 -79.65 -27.37 -54.27
C LYS A 256 -80.66 -28.34 -54.87
N ASN A 257 -80.39 -29.64 -54.86
CA ASN A 257 -81.31 -30.67 -55.33
C ASN A 257 -82.56 -30.79 -54.44
N LEU A 258 -82.39 -30.77 -53.12
CA LEU A 258 -83.50 -30.76 -52.17
C LEU A 258 -84.35 -29.49 -52.32
N ARG A 259 -83.72 -28.32 -52.46
CA ARG A 259 -84.39 -27.04 -52.70
C ARG A 259 -85.21 -27.06 -54.00
N ARG A 260 -84.68 -27.67 -55.08
CA ARG A 260 -85.41 -27.87 -56.34
C ARG A 260 -86.63 -28.79 -56.19
N LEU A 261 -86.53 -29.87 -55.40
CA LEU A 261 -87.65 -30.76 -55.07
C LEU A 261 -88.70 -30.06 -54.17
N GLN A 262 -88.25 -29.21 -53.24
CA GLN A 262 -89.11 -28.51 -52.28
C GLN A 262 -89.86 -27.32 -52.90
N ASN A 263 -89.27 -26.68 -53.92
CA ASN A 263 -89.91 -25.63 -54.73
C ASN A 263 -91.06 -26.15 -55.61
N GLY A 264 -91.37 -27.46 -55.57
CA GLY A 264 -92.52 -28.05 -56.25
C GLY A 264 -93.86 -27.91 -55.50
N THR A 265 -93.91 -27.63 -54.19
CA THR A 265 -95.21 -27.57 -53.48
C THR A 265 -95.27 -26.83 -52.14
N LEU A 266 -94.20 -26.25 -51.58
CA LEU A 266 -94.23 -25.64 -50.22
C LEU A 266 -93.36 -24.38 -50.08
N GLY A 267 -93.54 -23.39 -50.97
CA GLY A 267 -92.74 -22.16 -51.01
C GLY A 267 -92.90 -21.24 -49.80
N GLU A 268 -94.10 -21.13 -49.21
CA GLU A 268 -94.38 -20.11 -48.20
C GLU A 268 -93.97 -20.49 -46.76
N TYR A 269 -93.91 -21.80 -46.44
CA TYR A 269 -93.48 -22.25 -45.12
C TYR A 269 -91.94 -22.21 -44.96
N ASN A 270 -91.21 -22.40 -46.05
CA ASN A 270 -89.74 -22.40 -46.07
C ASN A 270 -89.13 -21.01 -45.97
N GLU A 271 -89.73 -19.98 -46.56
CA GLU A 271 -89.21 -18.61 -46.38
C GLU A 271 -89.27 -18.14 -44.92
N ARG A 272 -90.23 -18.64 -44.15
CA ARG A 272 -90.36 -18.33 -42.72
C ARG A 272 -89.30 -19.10 -41.90
N LEU A 273 -89.03 -20.35 -42.27
CA LEU A 273 -87.99 -21.19 -41.66
C LEU A 273 -86.58 -20.69 -42.00
N ASP A 274 -86.31 -20.31 -43.26
CA ASP A 274 -85.03 -19.74 -43.70
C ASP A 274 -84.75 -18.42 -42.98
N ARG A 275 -85.75 -17.54 -42.80
CA ARG A 275 -85.60 -16.32 -41.98
C ARG A 275 -85.28 -16.63 -40.52
N VAL A 276 -85.90 -17.66 -39.93
CA VAL A 276 -85.61 -18.09 -38.55
C VAL A 276 -84.21 -18.72 -38.43
N ILE A 277 -83.78 -19.51 -39.44
CA ILE A 277 -82.44 -20.10 -39.48
C ILE A 277 -81.37 -19.02 -39.66
N GLU A 278 -81.55 -18.08 -40.58
CA GLU A 278 -80.65 -16.93 -40.74
C GLU A 278 -80.56 -16.10 -39.45
N GLN A 279 -81.68 -15.88 -38.77
CA GLN A 279 -81.69 -15.15 -37.51
C GLN A 279 -80.96 -15.94 -36.40
N ARG A 280 -81.13 -17.27 -36.36
CA ARG A 280 -80.40 -18.16 -35.43
C ARG A 280 -78.89 -18.17 -35.73
N ASP A 281 -78.50 -18.24 -36.99
CA ASP A 281 -77.10 -18.32 -37.39
C ASP A 281 -76.39 -16.96 -37.22
N ARG A 282 -77.10 -15.83 -37.45
CA ARG A 282 -76.62 -14.51 -37.03
C ARG A 282 -76.43 -14.42 -35.52
N GLN A 283 -77.34 -14.99 -34.73
CA GLN A 283 -77.17 -15.04 -33.27
C GLN A 283 -75.99 -15.93 -32.86
N ARG A 284 -75.79 -17.09 -33.49
CA ARG A 284 -74.63 -17.96 -33.25
C ARG A 284 -73.31 -17.28 -33.61
N TYR A 285 -73.25 -16.61 -34.76
CA TYR A 285 -72.08 -15.84 -35.18
C TYR A 285 -71.76 -14.72 -34.19
N ARG A 286 -72.79 -13.97 -33.74
CA ARG A 286 -72.62 -12.97 -32.69
C ARG A 286 -72.11 -13.59 -31.38
N ALA A 287 -72.69 -14.71 -30.94
CA ALA A 287 -72.26 -15.41 -29.74
C ALA A 287 -70.80 -15.90 -29.84
N GLN A 288 -70.39 -16.40 -31.01
CA GLN A 288 -69.03 -16.86 -31.25
C GLN A 288 -68.03 -15.72 -31.31
N LYS A 289 -68.40 -14.59 -31.92
CA LYS A 289 -67.62 -13.34 -31.90
C LYS A 289 -67.49 -12.78 -30.48
N PHE A 290 -68.55 -12.82 -29.68
CA PHE A 290 -68.49 -12.46 -28.26
C PHE A 290 -67.59 -13.42 -27.48
N LYS A 291 -67.66 -14.73 -27.74
CA LYS A 291 -66.81 -15.72 -27.08
C LYS A 291 -65.33 -15.54 -27.41
N SER A 292 -64.99 -15.26 -28.67
CA SER A 292 -63.60 -14.97 -29.06
C SER A 292 -63.12 -13.65 -28.46
N HIS A 293 -63.96 -12.61 -28.46
CA HIS A 293 -63.64 -11.34 -27.82
C HIS A 293 -63.40 -11.48 -26.31
N LEU A 294 -64.26 -12.23 -25.59
CA LEU A 294 -64.09 -12.53 -24.17
C LEU A 294 -62.82 -13.36 -23.90
N LYS A 295 -62.46 -14.28 -24.81
CA LYS A 295 -61.21 -15.05 -24.71
C LYS A 295 -59.98 -14.13 -24.81
N VAL A 296 -59.96 -13.22 -25.80
CA VAL A 296 -58.88 -12.23 -25.96
C VAL A 296 -58.79 -11.33 -24.72
N HIS A 297 -59.92 -10.87 -24.18
CA HIS A 297 -59.94 -10.08 -22.95
C HIS A 297 -59.41 -10.85 -21.74
N ARG A 298 -59.79 -12.13 -21.60
CA ARG A 298 -59.27 -13.01 -20.54
C ARG A 298 -57.76 -13.20 -20.66
N ASP A 299 -57.26 -13.45 -21.86
CA ASP A 299 -55.84 -13.67 -22.11
C ASP A 299 -55.03 -12.38 -21.83
N ALA A 300 -55.56 -11.22 -22.19
CA ALA A 300 -54.98 -9.91 -21.85
C ALA A 300 -54.91 -9.67 -20.32
N ILE A 301 -55.98 -10.01 -19.59
CA ILE A 301 -56.00 -9.91 -18.12
C ILE A 301 -54.97 -10.85 -17.48
N ILE A 302 -54.79 -12.06 -18.01
CA ILE A 302 -53.79 -13.01 -17.50
C ILE A 302 -52.37 -12.49 -17.74
N LEU A 303 -52.10 -11.93 -18.92
CA LEU A 303 -50.82 -11.30 -19.24
C LEU A 303 -50.50 -10.13 -18.31
N GLU A 304 -51.46 -9.23 -18.11
CA GLU A 304 -51.33 -8.11 -17.17
C GLU A 304 -51.04 -8.56 -15.74
N ARG A 305 -51.71 -9.62 -15.26
CA ARG A 305 -51.44 -10.19 -13.94
C ARG A 305 -50.02 -10.73 -13.84
N ARG A 306 -49.55 -11.49 -14.83
CA ARG A 306 -48.17 -12.00 -14.86
C ARG A 306 -47.14 -10.88 -14.88
N HIS A 307 -47.40 -9.80 -15.62
CA HIS A 307 -46.50 -8.65 -15.66
C HIS A 307 -46.43 -7.95 -14.30
N ARG A 308 -47.57 -7.75 -13.64
CA ARG A 308 -47.61 -7.21 -12.26
C ARG A 308 -46.89 -8.10 -11.26
N ASP A 309 -47.07 -9.42 -11.35
CA ASP A 309 -46.38 -10.37 -10.48
C ASP A 309 -44.86 -10.34 -10.70
N GLN A 310 -44.40 -10.20 -11.96
CA GLN A 310 -42.99 -10.01 -12.25
C GLN A 310 -42.44 -8.71 -11.66
N ILE A 311 -43.14 -7.58 -11.83
CA ILE A 311 -42.74 -6.29 -11.26
C ILE A 311 -42.72 -6.36 -9.73
N ARG A 312 -43.68 -7.05 -9.12
CA ARG A 312 -43.72 -7.25 -7.67
C ARG A 312 -42.52 -8.08 -7.19
N ASN A 313 -42.21 -9.18 -7.87
CA ASN A 313 -41.08 -10.04 -7.52
C ASN A 313 -39.74 -9.32 -7.66
N THR A 314 -39.57 -8.48 -8.70
CA THR A 314 -38.35 -7.68 -8.85
C THR A 314 -38.25 -6.62 -7.77
N SER A 315 -39.37 -5.94 -7.44
CA SER A 315 -39.42 -5.00 -6.31
C SER A 315 -39.08 -5.66 -4.98
N ASP A 316 -39.61 -6.86 -4.70
CA ASP A 316 -39.33 -7.61 -3.48
C ASP A 316 -37.88 -8.14 -3.41
N ALA A 317 -37.24 -8.38 -4.56
CA ALA A 317 -35.81 -8.68 -4.63
C ALA A 317 -34.97 -7.44 -4.29
N TYR A 318 -35.26 -6.29 -4.92
CA TYR A 318 -34.58 -5.02 -4.64
C TYR A 318 -34.71 -4.59 -3.17
N LEU A 319 -35.90 -4.75 -2.57
CA LEU A 319 -36.11 -4.43 -1.16
C LEU A 319 -35.30 -5.33 -0.23
N ARG A 320 -35.10 -6.60 -0.57
CA ARG A 320 -34.24 -7.52 0.19
C ARG A 320 -32.78 -7.11 0.10
N GLU A 321 -32.27 -6.86 -1.10
CA GLU A 321 -30.91 -6.37 -1.31
C GLU A 321 -30.65 -5.07 -0.55
N LEU A 322 -31.58 -4.12 -0.60
CA LEU A 322 -31.50 -2.87 0.15
C LEU A 322 -31.44 -3.10 1.66
N HIS A 323 -32.17 -4.10 2.17
CA HIS A 323 -32.17 -4.42 3.60
C HIS A 323 -30.87 -5.10 4.04
N GLU A 324 -30.31 -5.98 3.21
CA GLU A 324 -28.99 -6.59 3.44
C GLU A 324 -27.90 -5.51 3.48
N GLU A 325 -27.93 -4.58 2.52
CA GLU A 325 -26.93 -3.51 2.45
C GLU A 325 -27.05 -2.55 3.64
N LYS A 326 -28.27 -2.19 4.06
CA LYS A 326 -28.50 -1.43 5.30
C LYS A 326 -27.97 -2.15 6.55
N SER A 327 -27.99 -3.48 6.56
CA SER A 327 -27.48 -4.26 7.69
C SER A 327 -25.95 -4.23 7.71
N ARG A 328 -25.31 -4.40 6.55
CA ARG A 328 -23.84 -4.25 6.41
C ARG A 328 -23.35 -2.86 6.81
N VAL A 329 -24.06 -1.80 6.41
CA VAL A 329 -23.71 -0.43 6.81
C VAL A 329 -23.76 -0.27 8.32
N ARG A 330 -24.79 -0.81 9.00
CA ARG A 330 -24.88 -0.76 10.47
C ARG A 330 -23.75 -1.54 11.14
N GLU A 331 -23.36 -2.69 10.60
CA GLU A 331 -22.22 -3.47 11.12
C GLU A 331 -20.92 -2.67 11.00
N LEU A 332 -20.67 -2.05 9.84
CA LEU A 332 -19.52 -1.17 9.64
C LEU A 332 -19.55 0.05 10.56
N GLU A 333 -20.70 0.68 10.77
CA GLU A 333 -20.84 1.78 11.73
C GLU A 333 -20.48 1.33 13.16
N VAL A 334 -20.87 0.12 13.57
CA VAL A 334 -20.49 -0.44 14.87
C VAL A 334 -18.98 -0.66 14.95
N GLU A 335 -18.35 -1.22 13.91
CA GLU A 335 -16.90 -1.42 13.87
C GLU A 335 -16.13 -0.10 13.95
N VAL A 336 -16.53 0.90 13.16
CA VAL A 336 -15.93 2.24 13.14
C VAL A 336 -16.05 2.89 14.52
N ASN A 337 -17.22 2.81 15.16
CA ASN A 337 -17.43 3.35 16.50
C ASN A 337 -16.58 2.63 17.57
N GLN A 338 -16.41 1.32 17.45
CA GLN A 338 -15.53 0.55 18.33
C GLN A 338 -14.06 0.95 18.13
N GLN A 339 -13.62 1.12 16.89
CA GLN A 339 -12.27 1.57 16.59
C GLN A 339 -12.01 2.98 17.11
N ALA A 340 -12.94 3.91 16.89
CA ALA A 340 -12.87 5.26 17.45
C ALA A 340 -12.76 5.25 18.98
N SER A 341 -13.52 4.38 19.65
CA SER A 341 -13.45 4.21 21.11
C SER A 341 -12.07 3.69 21.56
N ARG A 342 -11.48 2.73 20.84
CA ARG A 342 -10.12 2.23 21.13
C ARG A 342 -9.07 3.32 20.96
N MET A 343 -9.16 4.11 19.88
CA MET A 343 -8.25 5.24 19.64
C MET A 343 -8.38 6.31 20.73
N GLN A 344 -9.59 6.62 21.18
CA GLN A 344 -9.80 7.53 22.31
C GLN A 344 -9.20 6.99 23.61
N GLN A 345 -9.33 5.69 23.88
CA GLN A 345 -8.69 5.06 25.04
C GLN A 345 -7.16 5.12 24.94
N GLN A 346 -6.58 4.85 23.78
CA GLN A 346 -5.14 4.98 23.54
C GLN A 346 -4.65 6.42 23.75
N ALA A 347 -5.36 7.41 23.22
CA ALA A 347 -5.03 8.83 23.41
C ALA A 347 -5.08 9.23 24.90
N ARG A 348 -6.07 8.73 25.65
CA ARG A 348 -6.12 8.93 27.11
C ARG A 348 -4.93 8.28 27.82
N TRP A 349 -4.56 7.07 27.44
CA TRP A 349 -3.40 6.37 27.99
C TRP A 349 -2.09 7.09 27.70
N ILE A 350 -1.92 7.62 26.49
CA ILE A 350 -0.74 8.42 26.11
C ILE A 350 -0.66 9.67 26.99
N ASN A 351 -1.76 10.42 27.10
CA ASN A 351 -1.81 11.61 27.97
C ASN A 351 -1.54 11.26 29.46
N GLU A 352 -2.05 10.13 29.96
CA GLU A 352 -1.78 9.68 31.33
C GLU A 352 -0.32 9.27 31.53
N LEU A 353 0.28 8.57 30.55
CA LEU A 353 1.70 8.21 30.55
C LEU A 353 2.61 9.44 30.50
N GLU A 354 2.29 10.44 29.70
CA GLU A 354 3.06 11.69 29.61
C GLU A 354 2.97 12.48 30.93
N THR A 355 1.75 12.70 31.44
CA THR A 355 1.54 13.46 32.68
C THR A 355 2.16 12.77 33.91
N ARG A 356 2.09 11.44 34.00
CA ARG A 356 2.70 10.67 35.10
C ARG A 356 4.20 10.45 34.91
N GLY A 357 4.66 10.33 33.67
CA GLY A 357 6.09 10.34 33.32
C GLY A 357 6.77 11.63 33.78
N MET A 358 6.11 12.78 33.60
CA MET A 358 6.58 14.07 34.16
C MET A 358 6.66 14.07 35.71
N ARG A 359 5.85 13.25 36.39
CA ARG A 359 5.92 13.02 37.84
C ARG A 359 6.93 11.95 38.26
N GLY A 360 7.57 11.27 37.30
CA GLY A 360 8.54 10.20 37.58
C GLY A 360 7.90 8.87 38.00
N GLU A 361 6.60 8.69 37.73
CA GLU A 361 5.87 7.45 37.93
C GLU A 361 5.97 6.55 36.70
N VAL A 362 6.11 5.24 36.91
CA VAL A 362 6.15 4.23 35.86
C VAL A 362 5.00 3.24 36.09
N PHE A 363 4.27 2.90 35.03
CA PHE A 363 3.15 1.97 35.13
C PHE A 363 3.67 0.53 35.24
N ASN A 364 3.33 -0.15 36.33
CA ASN A 364 3.64 -1.56 36.53
C ASN A 364 2.51 -2.42 35.95
N ARG A 365 2.76 -3.04 34.80
CA ARG A 365 1.77 -3.88 34.09
C ARG A 365 1.33 -5.12 34.88
N GLU A 366 2.21 -5.67 35.72
CA GLU A 366 1.90 -6.89 36.49
C GLU A 366 0.96 -6.61 37.67
N ARG A 367 1.02 -5.40 38.23
CA ARG A 367 0.23 -5.00 39.40
C ARG A 367 -0.93 -4.08 39.06
N GLY A 368 -0.99 -3.57 37.83
CA GLY A 368 -2.03 -2.63 37.38
C GLY A 368 -2.00 -1.28 38.11
N ILE A 369 -0.88 -0.92 38.74
CA ILE A 369 -0.72 0.30 39.53
C ILE A 369 0.50 1.10 39.06
N TRP A 370 0.44 2.41 39.29
CA TRP A 370 1.55 3.33 39.03
C TRP A 370 2.50 3.33 40.23
N GLU A 371 3.80 3.12 39.97
CA GLU A 371 4.84 3.10 41.00
C GLU A 371 5.84 4.24 40.73
N THR A 372 6.19 5.03 41.74
CA THR A 372 7.25 6.03 41.63
C THR A 372 8.59 5.35 41.43
N SER A 373 9.28 5.66 40.32
CA SER A 373 10.58 5.06 40.02
C SER A 373 11.63 5.54 41.03
N ARG A 374 12.24 4.62 41.79
CA ARG A 374 13.38 4.94 42.68
C ARG A 374 14.59 5.51 41.92
N ALA A 375 14.65 5.37 40.59
CA ALA A 375 15.73 5.90 39.77
C ALA A 375 15.62 7.41 39.50
N THR A 376 14.41 7.98 39.45
CA THR A 376 14.21 9.44 39.31
C THR A 376 14.39 10.18 40.63
N HIS A 377 14.08 9.55 41.76
CA HIS A 377 14.36 10.11 43.08
C HIS A 377 15.87 10.31 43.32
N LYS A 378 16.71 9.39 42.81
CA LYS A 378 18.18 9.53 42.88
C LYS A 378 18.76 10.63 41.99
N ARG A 379 18.14 10.97 40.86
CA ARG A 379 18.60 12.10 40.02
C ARG A 379 18.25 13.45 40.63
N ARG A 380 17.05 13.60 41.20
CA ARG A 380 16.65 14.87 41.85
C ARG A 380 17.39 15.17 43.15
N LEU A 381 17.77 14.14 43.93
CA LEU A 381 18.63 14.33 45.11
C LEU A 381 20.06 14.76 44.73
N LYS A 382 20.62 14.22 43.64
CA LYS A 382 21.95 14.63 43.14
C LYS A 382 21.97 16.08 42.63
N GLU A 383 20.90 16.54 41.99
CA GLU A 383 20.77 17.95 41.57
C GLU A 383 20.61 18.90 42.77
N CYS A 384 19.95 18.49 43.86
CA CYS A 384 19.89 19.31 45.08
C CYS A 384 21.25 19.39 45.79
N ASP A 385 21.98 18.27 45.89
CA ASP A 385 23.33 18.24 46.49
C ASP A 385 24.39 18.99 45.66
N GLU A 386 24.14 19.23 44.37
CA GLU A 386 25.01 20.05 43.50
C GLU A 386 24.67 21.55 43.58
N VAL A 387 23.40 21.91 43.82
CA VAL A 387 23.00 23.31 44.08
C VAL A 387 23.50 23.77 45.44
N ASP A 388 23.39 22.93 46.49
CA ASP A 388 23.85 23.29 47.84
C ASP A 388 25.37 23.46 47.91
N ARG A 389 26.14 22.61 47.21
CA ARG A 389 27.60 22.80 47.05
C ARG A 389 27.96 24.05 46.26
N CYS A 390 27.18 24.41 45.24
CA CYS A 390 27.37 25.66 44.49
C CYS A 390 27.09 26.91 45.35
N THR A 391 26.14 26.85 46.30
CA THR A 391 25.87 27.96 47.22
C THR A 391 26.92 28.08 48.31
N GLU A 392 27.42 26.97 48.86
CA GLU A 392 28.51 26.95 49.85
C GLU A 392 29.83 27.48 49.25
N GLU A 393 30.18 27.08 48.01
CA GLU A 393 31.38 27.62 47.33
C GLU A 393 31.26 29.12 47.02
N ARG A 394 30.06 29.62 46.72
CA ARG A 394 29.80 31.05 46.50
C ARG A 394 29.84 31.87 47.78
N GLU A 395 29.54 31.29 48.94
CA GLU A 395 29.70 31.93 50.25
C GLU A 395 31.16 31.93 50.71
N VAL A 396 31.91 30.84 50.47
CA VAL A 396 33.35 30.76 50.77
C VAL A 396 34.14 31.75 49.90
N LYS A 397 33.80 31.92 48.62
CA LYS A 397 34.44 32.94 47.77
C LYS A 397 34.10 34.37 48.20
N ARG A 398 32.91 34.65 48.73
CA ARG A 398 32.54 35.97 49.25
C ARG A 398 33.23 36.33 50.57
N ARG A 399 33.52 35.34 51.43
CA ARG A 399 34.30 35.57 52.68
C ARG A 399 35.81 35.74 52.47
N ARG A 400 36.34 35.45 51.27
CA ARG A 400 37.75 35.68 50.91
C ARG A 400 37.99 37.02 50.21
N LEU A 401 36.93 37.77 49.91
CA LEU A 401 36.94 39.08 49.25
C LEU A 401 36.56 40.24 50.21
N HIS A 402 36.39 39.93 51.49
CA HIS A 402 36.41 40.87 52.62
C HIS A 402 37.55 40.46 53.54
#